data_AF-A0AA40V832-F1
#
_entry.id   AF-A0AA40V832-F1
#
_cell.length_a   1.000
_cell.length_b   1.000
_cell.length_c   1.000
_cell.angle_alpha   90.00
_cell.angle_beta   90.00
_cell.angle_gamma   90.00
#
_symmetry.space_group_name_H-M   'P 1'
#
loop_
_entity.id
_entity.type
_entity.pdbx_description
1 polymer ?
#
loop_
_entity_poly.entity_id
_entity_poly.type
_entity_poly.pdbx_seq_one_letter_code
_entity_poly.pdbx_strand_id
1 'polypeptide(L)'
;ECAEGVGGYARPMPASWMARQAQAVHERALQSDIVITTALIPGRKAPTLLQEATVEQMKPGSVIVDLAAGHGGNCPLTEIDQVVVRHGVTIVGHANLATLVPADASALYARNLLDFLKLVIDKDGQFQLNLEDDIVAACLMCRDGQVVRTNG
;
A
#
# COMPACT_ATOMS: atom_id res chain seq x y z
N GLU A 1 1.50 4.03 -21.08
CA GLU A 1 2.96 3.82 -21.01
C GLU A 1 3.74 4.83 -20.14
N CYS A 2 3.16 5.92 -19.60
CA CYS A 2 3.96 6.96 -18.92
C CYS A 2 4.05 6.88 -17.38
N ALA A 3 3.62 5.81 -16.71
CA ALA A 3 3.55 5.78 -15.24
C ALA A 3 4.66 4.99 -14.53
N GLU A 4 5.47 4.20 -15.24
CA GLU A 4 6.54 3.42 -14.61
C GLU A 4 7.73 4.30 -14.19
N GLY A 5 8.03 4.28 -12.89
CA GLY A 5 9.23 4.84 -12.30
C GLY A 5 10.32 3.80 -12.11
N VAL A 6 11.35 4.17 -11.34
CA VAL A 6 12.49 3.29 -11.09
C VAL A 6 12.04 2.17 -10.14
N GLY A 7 12.34 0.91 -10.50
CA GLY A 7 11.96 -0.26 -9.70
C GLY A 7 10.47 -0.61 -9.74
N GLY A 8 9.72 -0.16 -10.76
CA GLY A 8 8.30 -0.49 -10.93
C GLY A 8 7.32 0.39 -10.14
N TYR A 9 7.81 1.38 -9.38
CA TYR A 9 6.96 2.31 -8.63
C TYR A 9 6.45 3.46 -9.49
N ALA A 10 5.24 3.97 -9.23
CA ALA A 10 4.64 5.03 -10.04
C ALA A 10 5.38 6.39 -9.91
N ARG A 11 5.57 7.09 -11.03
CA ARG A 11 6.04 8.50 -11.02
C ARG A 11 4.86 9.49 -10.85
N PRO A 12 5.10 10.69 -10.28
CA PRO A 12 4.10 11.76 -10.28
C PRO A 12 3.69 12.13 -11.71
N MET A 13 2.39 12.20 -11.97
CA MET A 13 1.85 12.54 -13.29
C MET A 13 1.68 14.06 -13.47
N PRO A 14 1.68 14.58 -14.72
CA PRO A 14 1.40 15.99 -14.97
C PRO A 14 0.04 16.44 -14.39
N ALA A 15 -0.06 17.69 -13.97
CA ALA A 15 -1.27 18.24 -13.34
C ALA A 15 -2.52 18.11 -14.22
N SER A 16 -2.40 18.32 -15.54
CA SER A 16 -3.50 18.15 -16.49
C SER A 16 -3.97 16.70 -16.62
N TRP A 17 -3.10 15.73 -16.37
CA TRP A 17 -3.46 14.33 -16.32
C TRP A 17 -4.16 13.98 -15.01
N MET A 18 -3.64 14.46 -13.88
CA MET A 18 -4.28 14.28 -12.57
C MET A 18 -5.69 14.87 -12.53
N ALA A 19 -5.90 16.05 -13.14
CA ALA A 19 -7.22 16.67 -13.23
C ALA A 19 -8.21 15.80 -14.03
N ARG A 20 -7.79 15.28 -15.18
CA ARG A 20 -8.61 14.36 -16.00
C ARG A 20 -8.89 13.05 -15.27
N GLN A 21 -7.90 12.52 -14.57
CA GLN A 21 -8.06 11.32 -13.76
C GLN A 21 -9.06 11.54 -12.62
N ALA A 22 -8.95 12.66 -11.90
CA ALA A 22 -9.87 13.01 -10.82
C ALA A 22 -11.32 13.13 -11.33
N GLN A 23 -11.53 13.75 -12.49
CA GLN A 23 -12.84 13.82 -13.13
C GLN A 23 -13.39 12.42 -13.49
N ALA A 24 -12.56 11.57 -14.09
CA ALA A 24 -12.97 10.21 -14.44
C ALA A 24 -13.28 9.35 -13.20
N VAL A 25 -12.49 9.49 -12.13
CA VAL A 25 -12.74 8.83 -10.84
C VAL A 25 -14.05 9.33 -10.24
N HIS A 26 -14.30 10.64 -10.28
CA HIS A 26 -15.54 11.23 -9.80
C HIS A 26 -16.76 10.62 -10.52
N GLU A 27 -16.80 10.68 -11.85
CA GLU A 27 -17.91 10.14 -12.64
C GLU A 27 -18.16 8.65 -12.40
N ARG A 28 -17.08 7.88 -12.19
CA ARG A 28 -17.21 6.44 -11.93
C ARG A 28 -17.68 6.16 -10.50
N ALA A 29 -17.18 6.89 -9.51
CA ALA A 29 -17.57 6.72 -8.11
C ALA A 29 -19.06 6.98 -7.88
N LEU A 30 -19.66 7.96 -8.58
CA LEU A 30 -21.11 8.22 -8.51
C LEU A 30 -21.96 7.01 -8.93
N GLN A 31 -21.48 6.22 -9.88
CA GLN A 31 -22.18 5.06 -10.41
C GLN A 31 -21.94 3.79 -9.59
N SER A 32 -20.86 3.77 -8.79
CA SER A 32 -20.40 2.61 -8.03
C SER A 32 -21.11 2.45 -6.70
N ASP A 33 -21.44 1.20 -6.38
CA ASP A 33 -21.92 0.82 -5.06
C ASP A 33 -20.76 0.52 -4.10
N ILE A 34 -19.62 0.07 -4.63
CA ILE A 34 -18.39 -0.18 -3.87
C ILE A 34 -17.19 0.44 -4.59
N VAL A 35 -16.34 1.15 -3.84
CA VAL A 35 -15.07 1.71 -4.30
C VAL A 35 -13.93 1.18 -3.43
N ILE A 36 -12.87 0.67 -4.05
CA ILE A 36 -11.66 0.20 -3.35
C ILE A 36 -10.49 1.07 -3.79
N THR A 37 -9.86 1.77 -2.86
CA THR A 37 -8.71 2.64 -3.14
C THR A 37 -7.43 2.03 -2.59
N THR A 38 -6.39 1.96 -3.43
CA THR A 38 -5.14 1.21 -3.12
C THR A 38 -3.87 1.99 -3.45
N ALA A 39 -3.99 3.28 -3.78
CA ALA A 39 -2.84 4.04 -4.24
C ALA A 39 -1.93 4.41 -3.07
N LEU A 40 -0.74 3.85 -3.07
CA LEU A 40 0.29 4.10 -2.07
C LEU A 40 1.64 4.29 -2.76
N ILE A 41 2.36 5.34 -2.36
CA ILE A 41 3.74 5.59 -2.80
C ILE A 41 4.64 5.45 -1.56
N PRO A 42 5.63 4.53 -1.57
CA PRO A 42 6.53 4.37 -0.43
C PRO A 42 7.18 5.69 0.01
N GLY A 43 7.20 5.92 1.31
CA GLY A 43 7.80 7.12 1.91
C GLY A 43 7.01 8.42 1.70
N ARG A 44 5.79 8.37 1.13
CA ARG A 44 4.93 9.55 0.94
C ARG A 44 3.54 9.31 1.51
N LYS A 45 2.85 10.41 1.83
CA LYS A 45 1.43 10.39 2.15
C LYS A 45 0.64 9.83 0.97
N ALA A 46 -0.38 9.04 1.25
CA ALA A 46 -1.33 8.57 0.25
C ALA A 46 -1.96 9.76 -0.51
N PRO A 47 -2.06 9.70 -1.85
CA PRO A 47 -2.70 10.77 -2.62
C PRO A 47 -4.21 10.74 -2.42
N THR A 48 -4.84 11.91 -2.35
CA THR A 48 -6.30 12.02 -2.38
C THR A 48 -6.82 11.66 -3.78
N LEU A 49 -7.57 10.56 -3.89
CA LEU A 49 -8.21 10.14 -5.12
C LEU A 49 -9.73 10.36 -5.09
N LEU A 50 -10.33 10.21 -3.91
CA LEU A 50 -11.76 10.32 -3.71
C LEU A 50 -12.05 11.53 -2.82
N GLN A 51 -12.31 12.67 -3.45
CA GLN A 51 -12.66 13.91 -2.76
C GLN A 51 -13.95 13.75 -1.95
N GLU A 52 -14.08 14.48 -0.84
CA GLU A 52 -15.31 14.49 -0.03
C GLU A 52 -16.56 14.82 -0.87
N ALA A 53 -16.48 15.83 -1.74
CA ALA A 53 -17.56 16.20 -2.66
C ALA A 53 -17.98 15.07 -3.62
N THR A 54 -17.09 14.11 -3.90
CA THR A 54 -17.45 12.89 -4.64
C THR A 54 -18.23 11.94 -3.75
N VAL A 55 -17.77 11.72 -2.51
CA VAL A 55 -18.43 10.83 -1.53
C VAL A 55 -19.85 11.30 -1.23
N GLU A 56 -20.05 12.62 -1.06
CA GLU A 56 -21.36 13.24 -0.84
C GLU A 56 -22.39 12.91 -1.92
N GLN A 57 -21.93 12.69 -3.15
CA GLN A 57 -22.78 12.44 -4.30
C GLN A 57 -22.89 10.95 -4.66
N MET A 58 -22.18 10.08 -3.95
CA MET A 58 -22.35 8.64 -4.09
C MET A 58 -23.75 8.22 -3.61
N LYS A 59 -24.22 7.07 -4.09
CA LYS A 59 -25.49 6.51 -3.65
C LYS A 59 -25.45 6.24 -2.13
N PRO A 60 -26.47 6.62 -1.36
CA PRO A 60 -26.59 6.20 0.04
C PRO A 60 -26.57 4.68 0.15
N GLY A 61 -25.81 4.15 1.10
CA GLY A 61 -25.56 2.72 1.28
C GLY A 61 -24.31 2.20 0.56
N SER A 62 -23.66 3.02 -0.28
CA SER A 62 -22.38 2.64 -0.90
C SER A 62 -21.27 2.42 0.15
N VAL A 63 -20.22 1.70 -0.26
CA VAL A 63 -19.06 1.38 0.58
C VAL A 63 -17.76 1.82 -0.07
N ILE A 64 -16.87 2.42 0.71
CA ILE A 64 -15.49 2.73 0.35
C ILE A 64 -14.58 1.85 1.22
N VAL A 65 -13.65 1.12 0.60
CA VAL A 65 -12.59 0.38 1.31
C VAL A 65 -11.25 1.02 0.98
N ASP A 66 -10.65 1.71 1.95
CA ASP A 66 -9.43 2.47 1.75
C ASP A 66 -8.21 1.72 2.28
N LEU A 67 -7.50 1.03 1.38
CA LEU A 67 -6.33 0.22 1.70
C LEU A 67 -5.11 1.10 2.08
N ALA A 68 -5.18 2.42 1.84
CA ALA A 68 -4.12 3.35 2.16
C ALA A 68 -4.33 4.08 3.50
N ALA A 69 -5.31 3.66 4.32
CA ALA A 69 -5.68 4.30 5.58
C ALA A 69 -4.47 4.53 6.53
N GLY A 70 -3.59 3.53 6.66
CA GLY A 70 -2.37 3.61 7.48
C GLY A 70 -1.36 4.69 7.05
N HIS A 71 -1.49 5.24 5.84
CA HIS A 71 -0.61 6.26 5.27
C HIS A 71 -1.37 7.57 4.94
N GLY A 72 -2.51 7.79 5.62
CA GLY A 72 -3.34 8.99 5.49
C GLY A 72 -4.56 8.84 4.59
N GLY A 73 -4.75 7.69 3.94
CA GLY A 73 -5.93 7.38 3.12
C GLY A 73 -5.96 8.04 1.74
N ASN A 74 -6.65 7.39 0.79
CA ASN A 74 -6.99 8.00 -0.49
C ASN A 74 -8.31 8.78 -0.45
N CYS A 75 -9.11 8.62 0.60
CA CYS A 75 -10.31 9.42 0.89
C CYS A 75 -10.08 10.30 2.13
N PRO A 76 -10.30 11.63 2.08
CA PRO A 76 -10.10 12.51 3.23
C PRO A 76 -10.97 12.19 4.44
N LEU A 77 -12.08 11.49 4.22
CA LEU A 77 -13.02 11.06 5.24
C LEU A 77 -12.64 9.73 5.91
N THR A 78 -11.57 9.08 5.45
CA THR A 78 -11.05 7.85 6.06
C THR A 78 -10.48 8.15 7.45
N GLU A 79 -10.98 7.41 8.44
CA GLU A 79 -10.42 7.39 9.79
C GLU A 79 -9.66 6.09 10.00
N ILE A 80 -8.39 6.20 10.38
CA ILE A 80 -7.51 5.04 10.57
C ILE A 80 -8.09 4.08 11.63
N ASP A 81 -8.10 2.79 11.30
CA ASP A 81 -8.60 1.69 12.11
C ASP A 81 -10.08 1.78 12.51
N GLN A 82 -10.87 2.58 11.79
CA GLN A 82 -12.30 2.73 12.01
C GLN A 82 -13.13 2.37 10.77
N VAL A 83 -14.40 2.06 11.03
CA VAL A 83 -15.45 1.99 10.01
C VAL A 83 -16.45 3.10 10.33
N VAL A 84 -16.50 4.11 9.49
CA VAL A 84 -17.32 5.31 9.72
C VAL A 84 -18.37 5.46 8.63
N VAL A 85 -19.51 6.07 8.97
CA VAL A 85 -20.52 6.46 7.99
C VAL A 85 -20.46 7.97 7.82
N ARG A 86 -20.32 8.43 6.58
CA ARG A 86 -20.33 9.85 6.18
C ARG A 86 -21.19 10.00 4.95
N HIS A 87 -22.09 10.99 4.93
CA HIS A 87 -22.96 11.25 3.77
C HIS A 87 -23.77 10.03 3.28
N GLY A 88 -24.11 9.12 4.21
CA GLY A 88 -24.79 7.86 3.87
C GLY A 88 -23.90 6.78 3.27
N VAL A 89 -22.59 7.00 3.14
CA VAL A 89 -21.59 6.06 2.62
C VAL A 89 -20.78 5.47 3.77
N THR A 90 -20.58 4.15 3.78
CA THR A 90 -19.72 3.47 4.76
C THR A 90 -18.28 3.50 4.28
N ILE A 91 -17.34 3.92 5.13
CA ILE A 91 -15.92 4.04 4.81
C ILE A 91 -15.13 3.15 5.76
N VAL A 92 -14.42 2.18 5.20
CA VAL A 92 -13.60 1.19 5.91
C VAL A 92 -12.13 1.63 5.85
N GLY A 93 -11.56 1.96 7.02
CA GLY A 93 -10.21 2.49 7.16
C GLY A 93 -9.24 1.60 7.96
N HIS A 94 -9.42 0.28 7.95
CA HIS A 94 -8.50 -0.64 8.64
C HIS A 94 -7.08 -0.57 8.05
N ALA A 95 -6.08 -0.24 8.88
CA ALA A 95 -4.70 -0.10 8.42
C ALA A 95 -4.02 -1.45 8.16
N ASN A 96 -4.38 -2.49 8.92
CA ASN A 96 -3.76 -3.81 8.83
C ASN A 96 -4.75 -4.90 8.39
N LEU A 97 -5.19 -4.85 7.12
CA LEU A 97 -6.15 -5.80 6.57
C LEU A 97 -5.67 -7.26 6.58
N ALA A 98 -4.35 -7.50 6.59
CA ALA A 98 -3.81 -8.85 6.68
C ALA A 98 -4.23 -9.57 7.99
N THR A 99 -4.51 -8.82 9.05
CA THR A 99 -5.02 -9.37 10.32
C THR A 99 -6.44 -9.90 10.23
N LEU A 100 -7.20 -9.55 9.18
CA LEU A 100 -8.54 -10.09 8.92
C LEU A 100 -8.49 -11.47 8.26
N VAL A 101 -7.32 -11.87 7.72
CA VAL A 101 -7.06 -13.20 7.14
C VAL A 101 -5.79 -13.81 7.74
N PRO A 102 -5.71 -13.94 9.08
CA PRO A 102 -4.45 -14.15 9.78
C PRO A 102 -3.80 -15.49 9.48
N ALA A 103 -4.58 -16.55 9.22
CA ALA A 103 -4.05 -17.87 8.88
C ALA A 103 -3.29 -17.84 7.55
N ASP A 104 -3.90 -17.31 6.49
CA ASP A 104 -3.28 -17.22 5.17
C ASP A 104 -2.11 -16.22 5.16
N ALA A 105 -2.28 -15.06 5.80
CA ALA A 105 -1.22 -14.07 5.92
C ALA A 105 0.02 -14.64 6.63
N SER A 106 -0.20 -15.40 7.72
CA SER A 106 0.90 -16.05 8.45
C SER A 106 1.59 -17.12 7.62
N ALA A 107 0.84 -17.96 6.90
CA ALA A 107 1.40 -19.01 6.06
C ALA A 107 2.25 -18.44 4.91
N LEU A 108 1.74 -17.41 4.21
CA LEU A 108 2.47 -16.75 3.12
C LEU A 108 3.71 -16.02 3.62
N TYR A 109 3.61 -15.32 4.76
CA TYR A 109 4.76 -14.63 5.35
C TYR A 109 5.84 -15.61 5.83
N ALA A 110 5.45 -16.70 6.50
CA ALA A 110 6.38 -17.76 6.91
C ALA A 110 7.10 -18.39 5.71
N ARG A 111 6.39 -18.55 4.58
CA ARG A 111 7.00 -19.03 3.34
C ARG A 111 8.04 -18.05 2.78
N ASN A 112 7.74 -16.74 2.77
CA ASN A 112 8.69 -15.71 2.36
C ASN A 112 9.95 -15.72 3.25
N LEU A 113 9.80 -15.84 4.57
CA LEU A 113 10.92 -15.96 5.49
C LEU A 113 11.73 -17.23 5.22
N LEU A 114 11.08 -18.38 5.06
CA LEU A 114 11.76 -19.65 4.77
C LEU A 114 12.56 -19.57 3.46
N ASP A 115 12.00 -18.96 2.42
CA ASP A 115 12.68 -18.81 1.14
C ASP A 115 13.86 -17.84 1.23
N PHE A 116 13.74 -16.75 1.99
CA PHE A 116 14.87 -15.86 2.28
C PHE A 116 15.96 -16.54 3.13
N LEU A 117 15.57 -17.34 4.13
CA LEU A 117 16.52 -18.05 5.00
C LEU A 117 17.42 -19.02 4.21
N LYS A 118 16.94 -19.59 3.09
CA LYS A 118 17.76 -20.43 2.20
C LYS A 118 18.92 -19.67 1.55
N LEU A 119 18.88 -18.33 1.52
CA LEU A 119 19.97 -17.50 1.00
C LEU A 119 21.04 -17.22 2.06
N VAL A 120 20.70 -17.35 3.34
CA VAL A 120 21.58 -16.98 4.47
C VAL A 120 21.90 -18.13 5.43
N ILE A 121 21.34 -19.32 5.20
CA ILE A 121 21.62 -20.55 5.92
C ILE A 121 22.06 -21.61 4.91
N ASP A 122 23.22 -22.20 5.13
CA ASP A 122 23.74 -23.26 4.27
C ASP A 122 23.10 -24.62 4.54
N LYS A 123 23.54 -25.66 3.82
CA LYS A 123 23.00 -27.02 3.95
C LYS A 123 23.31 -27.67 5.29
N ASP A 124 24.33 -27.19 6.00
CA ASP A 124 24.76 -27.67 7.31
C ASP A 124 24.12 -26.86 8.46
N GLY A 125 23.20 -25.94 8.13
CA GLY A 125 22.48 -25.11 9.08
C GLY A 125 23.29 -23.94 9.63
N GLN A 126 24.45 -23.62 9.04
CA GLN A 126 25.28 -22.50 9.47
C GLN A 126 24.79 -21.20 8.83
N PHE A 127 24.83 -20.13 9.62
CA PHE A 127 24.53 -18.79 9.11
C PHE A 127 25.70 -18.28 8.26
N GLN A 128 25.42 -17.98 7.00
CA GLN A 128 26.39 -17.47 6.04
C GLN A 128 25.80 -16.25 5.33
N LEU A 129 26.43 -15.09 5.49
CA LEU A 129 26.01 -13.86 4.83
C LEU A 129 26.74 -13.71 3.49
N ASN A 130 26.11 -14.13 2.40
CA ASN A 130 26.63 -13.92 1.05
C ASN A 130 26.30 -12.49 0.56
N LEU A 131 27.26 -11.58 0.60
CA LEU A 131 27.08 -10.20 0.13
C LEU A 131 27.10 -10.05 -1.39
N GLU A 132 27.47 -11.10 -2.13
CA GLU A 132 27.38 -11.12 -3.60
C GLU A 132 25.97 -11.47 -4.08
N ASP A 133 25.09 -11.94 -3.19
CA ASP A 133 23.67 -12.12 -3.48
C ASP A 133 22.93 -10.77 -3.36
N ASP A 134 22.35 -10.31 -4.46
CA ASP A 134 21.67 -9.01 -4.55
C ASP A 134 20.53 -8.87 -3.52
N ILE A 135 19.82 -9.95 -3.20
CA ILE A 135 18.71 -9.92 -2.24
C ILE A 135 19.25 -9.79 -0.83
N VAL A 136 20.27 -10.58 -0.48
CA VAL A 136 20.93 -10.51 0.83
C VAL A 136 21.55 -9.13 1.06
N ALA A 137 22.29 -8.61 0.07
CA ALA A 137 22.88 -7.28 0.13
C ALA A 137 21.79 -6.19 0.24
N ALA A 138 20.69 -6.30 -0.50
CA ALA A 138 19.61 -5.33 -0.44
C ALA A 138 18.84 -5.35 0.91
N CYS A 139 18.69 -6.51 1.54
CA CYS A 139 17.98 -6.64 2.82
C CYS A 139 18.84 -6.28 4.04
N LEU A 140 20.17 -6.23 3.92
CA LEU A 140 21.07 -5.95 5.05
C LEU A 140 21.02 -4.47 5.47
N MET A 141 20.46 -4.21 6.66
CA MET A 141 20.36 -2.85 7.21
C MET A 141 21.55 -2.48 8.11
N CYS A 142 21.99 -3.41 8.94
CA CYS A 142 23.08 -3.23 9.90
C CYS A 142 23.95 -4.48 10.01
N ARG A 143 25.23 -4.28 10.37
CA ARG A 143 26.20 -5.34 10.63
C ARG A 143 27.23 -4.84 11.64
N ASP A 144 27.60 -5.68 12.60
CA ASP A 144 28.65 -5.39 13.60
C ASP A 144 28.45 -4.05 14.34
N GLY A 145 27.19 -3.73 14.66
CA GLY A 145 26.81 -2.49 15.35
C GLY A 145 26.79 -1.24 14.47
N GLN A 146 27.06 -1.37 13.16
CA GLN A 146 27.07 -0.27 12.20
C GLN A 146 25.89 -0.38 11.23
N VAL A 147 25.29 0.76 10.88
CA VAL A 147 24.34 0.84 9.77
C VAL A 147 25.14 0.73 8.47
N VAL A 148 24.83 -0.27 7.66
CA VAL A 148 25.53 -0.49 6.38
C VAL A 148 24.74 0.07 5.19
N ARG A 149 23.42 0.22 5.35
CA ARG A 149 22.58 0.76 4.30
C ARG A 149 22.46 2.28 4.43
N THR A 150 23.02 2.98 3.46
CA THR A 150 22.83 4.42 3.26
C THR A 150 21.65 4.59 2.30
N ASN A 151 20.42 4.55 2.82
CA ASN A 151 19.23 4.69 1.97
C ASN A 151 19.27 6.00 1.15
N GLY A 152 19.00 5.89 -0.15
CA GLY A 152 18.45 6.94 -1.01
C GLY A 152 17.01 6.63 -1.33
#